data_AF-A0A9R0JAG0-F1
#
_entry.id   AF-A0A9R0JAG0-F1
#
_cell.length_a   1.000
_cell.length_b   1.000
_cell.length_c   1.000
_cell.angle_alpha   90.00
_cell.angle_beta   90.00
_cell.angle_gamma   90.00
#
_symmetry.space_group_name_H-M   'P 1'
#
loop_
_entity.id
_entity.type
_entity.pdbx_description
1 polymer ?
#
loop_
_entity_poly.entity_id
_entity_poly.type
_entity_poly.pdbx_seq_one_letter_code
_entity_poly.pdbx_strand_id
1 'polypeptide(L)'
;MVAVAVVTLPLVPSTHRQTLPRSFQSCCKMLSSTPLFYRPAVRPAQFAVFSVLSSPSQVDQSAKFVEKSKRGNLVPLSQCIFSDHLTPVLAYRCLVNKNDHEAPSFLIESVVPGLHTLTVGRYSIVGANPAMEIIAKDNLVTVINNREGWIKEEISEDPLTIPRRITEKWTPQCIDELPQVFCGGWVGYFSYDTVRYTEKSLAFSSAPADDRNLPDVHLGLYDDVLVFDHVEKKIHVIHWVQLDQFASVEEALDNGMKRLDSLLSKVHDITNPRLSSGSLELNTQRLHQKLEALCLTSEAYKMAILKAKEHILGGDILQVFLSQRFIRRTFSDPFDVYRALSIVDPSPFMAYIQVRGCTLVASSPQILSYVDEKGKFTNPTLYKIESKHDKFKEDAFLGKQLINGNRNHAEDSRLADWANSNVKQATDVYSTCWDALRGALPSEAFIGAPKIEAMKLIDKLEFKRRGPYGGSFGCISFSKDMDIAVASKTIVFPTGKAYDTLYSSKNMNVRQEWVAHLQAGVFITGDSDPGDKQRQCEREAAALARAIDLAESSFL
;
A
#
# COMPACT_ATOMS: atom_id res chain seq x y z
N MET A 1 -7.89 -50.74 54.38
CA MET A 1 -7.25 -52.02 53.99
C MET A 1 -8.34 -53.06 54.00
N VAL A 2 -8.54 -53.83 52.91
CA VAL A 2 -9.64 -54.79 52.61
C VAL A 2 -10.50 -54.36 51.40
N ALA A 3 -11.01 -55.39 50.67
CA ALA A 3 -12.14 -55.47 49.71
C ALA A 3 -11.82 -55.24 48.21
N VAL A 4 -11.96 -56.24 47.29
CA VAL A 4 -13.17 -56.94 46.74
C VAL A 4 -13.91 -56.03 45.74
N ALA A 5 -14.42 -56.41 44.55
CA ALA A 5 -14.33 -57.52 43.60
C ALA A 5 -15.01 -56.99 42.30
N VAL A 6 -14.50 -57.30 41.11
CA VAL A 6 -15.08 -58.17 40.06
C VAL A 6 -16.63 -58.23 39.95
N VAL A 7 -17.14 -57.98 38.73
CA VAL A 7 -17.98 -58.87 37.88
C VAL A 7 -19.05 -58.10 37.07
N THR A 8 -19.00 -58.36 35.76
CA THR A 8 -19.95 -58.14 34.65
C THR A 8 -21.32 -58.80 34.79
N LEU A 9 -22.38 -58.29 34.14
CA LEU A 9 -23.23 -59.02 33.14
C LEU A 9 -24.51 -58.24 32.72
N PRO A 10 -25.18 -58.64 31.60
CA PRO A 10 -26.21 -57.89 30.85
C PRO A 10 -27.63 -58.53 30.85
N LEU A 11 -28.58 -57.88 30.13
CA LEU A 11 -29.92 -58.35 29.63
C LEU A 11 -30.92 -58.77 30.74
N VAL A 12 -32.25 -58.63 30.69
CA VAL A 12 -33.26 -58.94 29.64
C VAL A 12 -34.61 -58.20 30.00
N PRO A 13 -35.82 -58.48 29.43
CA PRO A 13 -36.87 -57.48 29.18
C PRO A 13 -38.13 -57.71 30.06
N SER A 14 -39.19 -56.92 29.85
CA SER A 14 -40.61 -57.21 30.17
C SER A 14 -41.36 -55.87 30.24
N THR A 15 -42.67 -55.67 30.04
CA THR A 15 -43.82 -56.39 29.48
C THR A 15 -44.96 -55.35 29.46
N HIS A 16 -45.93 -55.50 28.52
CA HIS A 16 -47.35 -55.09 28.62
C HIS A 16 -47.74 -53.60 28.79
N ARG A 17 -48.93 -53.11 28.40
CA ARG A 17 -49.95 -53.32 27.34
C ARG A 17 -51.05 -52.28 27.66
N GLN A 18 -51.68 -51.72 26.62
CA GLN A 18 -53.13 -51.37 26.53
C GLN A 18 -53.73 -50.13 27.26
N THR A 19 -53.98 -49.08 26.46
CA THR A 19 -55.28 -48.45 26.09
C THR A 19 -56.49 -48.36 27.05
N LEU A 20 -56.93 -47.10 27.27
CA LEU A 20 -58.30 -46.51 27.41
C LEU A 20 -59.22 -46.94 28.60
N PRO A 21 -60.35 -46.25 28.90
CA PRO A 21 -60.67 -44.81 29.05
C PRO A 21 -61.59 -44.52 30.30
N ARG A 22 -61.97 -43.24 30.54
CA ARG A 22 -63.24 -42.75 31.19
C ARG A 22 -63.12 -41.23 31.43
N SER A 23 -63.86 -40.35 30.75
CA SER A 23 -65.29 -39.94 30.88
C SER A 23 -65.51 -38.69 31.78
N PHE A 24 -66.14 -37.66 31.19
CA PHE A 24 -67.12 -36.69 31.76
C PHE A 24 -66.65 -35.74 32.90
N GLN A 25 -67.00 -34.45 33.04
CA GLN A 25 -68.16 -33.63 32.63
C GLN A 25 -67.78 -32.13 32.89
N SER A 26 -67.62 -31.28 31.87
CA SER A 26 -68.43 -30.10 31.50
C SER A 26 -69.21 -29.33 32.59
N CYS A 27 -69.00 -28.02 32.66
CA CYS A 27 -70.02 -26.96 32.44
C CYS A 27 -69.31 -25.59 32.47
N CYS A 28 -69.64 -24.51 31.75
CA CYS A 28 -70.69 -24.10 30.80
C CYS A 28 -70.34 -22.61 30.52
N LYS A 29 -70.48 -21.95 29.37
CA LYS A 29 -71.58 -21.73 28.39
C LYS A 29 -71.06 -20.56 27.49
N MET A 30 -71.41 -20.29 26.23
CA MET A 30 -72.44 -20.62 25.24
C MET A 30 -71.81 -20.38 23.84
N LEU A 31 -71.91 -21.28 22.85
CA LEU A 31 -72.94 -21.39 21.79
C LEU A 31 -73.16 -20.09 20.99
N SER A 32 -73.26 -20.02 19.66
CA SER A 32 -73.07 -20.91 18.50
C SER A 32 -73.55 -20.10 17.28
N SER A 33 -72.87 -20.19 16.12
CA SER A 33 -73.45 -20.26 14.75
C SER A 33 -72.50 -19.65 13.70
N THR A 34 -72.17 -20.48 12.70
CA THR A 34 -71.69 -20.13 11.35
C THR A 34 -72.86 -19.54 10.52
N PRO A 35 -72.71 -19.04 9.26
CA PRO A 35 -71.53 -18.94 8.38
C PRO A 35 -71.37 -17.59 7.62
N LEU A 36 -70.26 -17.47 6.88
CA LEU A 36 -70.08 -16.82 5.55
C LEU A 36 -70.29 -15.29 5.35
N PHE A 37 -69.28 -14.73 4.69
CA PHE A 37 -69.13 -13.41 4.04
C PHE A 37 -68.88 -12.18 4.93
N TYR A 38 -67.67 -11.60 4.84
CA TYR A 38 -67.52 -10.15 4.70
C TYR A 38 -66.13 -9.77 4.14
N ARG A 39 -66.13 -9.08 2.99
CA ARG A 39 -64.97 -8.34 2.46
C ARG A 39 -64.70 -7.14 3.38
N PRO A 40 -63.44 -6.81 3.74
CA PRO A 40 -63.13 -5.48 4.24
C PRO A 40 -62.72 -4.57 3.07
N ALA A 41 -63.31 -3.38 3.10
CA ALA A 41 -63.15 -2.30 2.16
C ALA A 41 -61.75 -1.67 2.22
N VAL A 42 -61.29 -1.26 1.05
CA VAL A 42 -60.15 -0.36 0.80
C VAL A 42 -60.40 0.98 1.50
N ARG A 43 -59.41 1.48 2.24
CA ARG A 43 -59.27 2.90 2.62
C ARG A 43 -57.87 3.39 2.22
N PRO A 44 -57.72 4.65 1.78
CA PRO A 44 -56.58 5.10 1.00
C PRO A 44 -55.36 5.35 1.89
N ALA A 45 -54.18 5.06 1.34
CA ALA A 45 -52.89 5.38 1.93
C ALA A 45 -52.76 6.90 2.08
N GLN A 46 -52.62 7.37 3.32
CA GLN A 46 -52.05 8.68 3.59
C GLN A 46 -50.54 8.60 3.35
N PHE A 47 -50.06 9.36 2.37
CA PHE A 47 -48.64 9.65 2.20
C PHE A 47 -48.15 10.38 3.46
N ALA A 48 -47.47 9.66 4.35
CA ALA A 48 -46.63 10.28 5.36
C ALA A 48 -45.39 10.82 4.66
N VAL A 49 -45.33 12.15 4.50
CA VAL A 49 -44.10 12.87 4.20
C VAL A 49 -43.15 12.60 5.36
N PHE A 50 -42.18 11.72 5.17
CA PHE A 50 -41.06 11.58 6.09
C PHE A 50 -40.23 12.87 5.99
N SER A 51 -40.46 13.80 6.91
CA SER A 51 -39.47 14.84 7.21
C SER A 51 -38.22 14.12 7.72
N VAL A 52 -37.15 14.19 6.96
CA VAL A 52 -35.81 13.72 7.35
C VAL A 52 -35.40 14.49 8.61
N LEU A 53 -35.63 13.90 9.78
CA LEU A 53 -35.06 14.36 11.03
C LEU A 53 -33.58 13.96 11.00
N SER A 54 -32.74 14.87 10.50
CA SER A 54 -31.28 14.76 10.52
C SER A 54 -30.80 14.48 11.95
N SER A 55 -29.90 13.51 12.09
CA SER A 55 -29.37 13.11 13.39
C SER A 55 -28.58 14.26 14.05
N PRO A 56 -28.46 14.31 15.38
CA PRO A 56 -27.73 15.37 16.08
C PRO A 56 -26.28 15.53 15.60
N SER A 57 -25.64 14.44 15.14
CA SER A 57 -24.29 14.45 14.57
C SER A 57 -24.21 15.13 13.20
N GLN A 58 -25.24 15.00 12.34
CA GLN A 58 -25.28 15.66 11.03
C GLN A 58 -25.51 17.17 11.14
N VAL A 59 -26.28 17.62 12.14
CA VAL A 59 -26.54 19.05 12.38
C VAL A 59 -25.25 19.75 12.85
N ASP A 60 -24.45 19.11 13.70
CA ASP A 60 -23.15 19.63 14.16
C ASP A 60 -22.12 19.70 13.02
N GLN A 61 -22.04 18.65 12.19
CA GLN A 61 -21.13 18.62 11.03
C GLN A 61 -21.45 19.69 9.99
N SER A 62 -22.74 19.97 9.74
CA SER A 62 -23.18 21.01 8.81
C SER A 62 -22.76 22.41 9.26
N ALA A 63 -22.92 22.71 10.55
CA ALA A 63 -22.52 24.00 11.11
C ALA A 63 -21.00 24.21 11.05
N LYS A 64 -20.22 23.17 11.40
CA LYS A 64 -18.76 23.18 11.30
C LYS A 64 -18.28 23.38 9.87
N PHE A 65 -18.89 22.69 8.91
CA PHE A 65 -18.55 22.83 7.49
C PHE A 65 -18.73 24.28 7.00
N VAL A 66 -19.85 24.91 7.34
CA VAL A 66 -20.13 26.31 6.98
C VAL A 66 -19.19 27.30 7.69
N GLU A 67 -18.72 27.00 8.90
CA GLU A 67 -17.71 27.83 9.55
C GLU A 67 -16.35 27.72 8.84
N LYS A 68 -15.91 26.50 8.54
CA LYS A 68 -14.62 26.22 7.90
C LYS A 68 -14.58 26.72 6.45
N SER A 69 -15.69 26.68 5.73
CA SER A 69 -15.80 27.18 4.36
C SER A 69 -15.52 28.69 4.22
N LYS A 70 -15.61 29.45 5.32
CA LYS A 70 -15.26 30.88 5.35
C LYS A 70 -13.76 31.12 5.39
N ARG A 71 -12.95 30.11 5.77
CA ARG A 71 -11.50 30.23 6.00
C ARG A 71 -10.66 29.51 4.95
N GLY A 72 -11.27 28.69 4.10
CA GLY A 72 -10.59 27.97 3.04
C GLY A 72 -11.56 27.30 2.06
N ASN A 73 -11.01 26.81 0.94
CA ASN A 73 -11.78 26.28 -0.19
C ASN A 73 -11.76 24.74 -0.30
N LEU A 74 -11.16 24.05 0.67
CA LEU A 74 -11.11 22.59 0.72
C LEU A 74 -11.43 22.12 2.15
N VAL A 75 -12.61 21.52 2.33
CA VAL A 75 -13.16 21.22 3.66
C VAL A 75 -13.52 19.74 3.74
N PRO A 76 -13.05 19.01 4.76
CA PRO A 76 -13.39 17.60 4.93
C PRO A 76 -14.77 17.43 5.55
N LEU A 77 -15.46 16.39 5.11
CA LEU A 77 -16.61 15.77 5.77
C LEU A 77 -16.17 14.40 6.25
N SER A 78 -16.56 14.01 7.47
CA SER A 78 -16.17 12.71 8.01
C SER A 78 -17.28 12.10 8.86
N GLN A 79 -17.40 10.78 8.80
CA GLN A 79 -18.22 9.99 9.69
C GLN A 79 -17.40 8.84 10.28
N CYS A 80 -17.53 8.62 11.59
CA CYS A 80 -16.87 7.53 12.28
C CYS A 80 -17.80 6.33 12.40
N ILE A 81 -17.30 5.14 12.06
CA ILE A 81 -18.01 3.87 12.18
C ILE A 81 -17.15 2.87 12.97
N PHE A 82 -17.76 1.79 13.48
CA PHE A 82 -17.01 0.75 14.19
C PHE A 82 -16.14 -0.07 13.23
N SER A 83 -14.94 -0.46 13.68
CA SER A 83 -13.99 -1.26 12.89
C SER A 83 -14.09 -2.76 13.15
N ASP A 84 -15.11 -3.24 13.85
CA ASP A 84 -15.25 -4.64 14.28
C ASP A 84 -15.75 -5.56 13.16
N HIS A 85 -16.57 -5.02 12.24
CA HIS A 85 -17.12 -5.77 11.11
C HIS A 85 -16.27 -5.72 9.83
N LEU A 86 -15.27 -4.83 9.78
CA LEU A 86 -14.49 -4.56 8.58
C LEU A 86 -13.00 -4.52 8.89
N THR A 87 -12.22 -5.28 8.14
CA THR A 87 -10.75 -5.18 8.14
C THR A 87 -10.29 -4.28 6.99
N PRO A 88 -9.08 -3.68 7.05
CA PRO A 88 -8.55 -2.88 5.94
C PRO A 88 -8.55 -3.65 4.60
N VAL A 89 -8.22 -4.95 4.65
CA VAL A 89 -8.22 -5.86 3.50
C VAL A 89 -9.62 -6.02 2.90
N LEU A 90 -10.64 -6.20 3.75
CA LEU A 90 -12.03 -6.30 3.28
C LEU A 90 -12.53 -4.95 2.74
N ALA A 91 -12.20 -3.85 3.41
CA ALA A 91 -12.59 -2.51 2.99
C ALA A 91 -12.05 -2.18 1.60
N TYR A 92 -10.78 -2.48 1.34
CA TYR A 92 -10.18 -2.34 0.02
C TYR A 92 -11.01 -3.06 -1.05
N ARG A 93 -11.47 -4.28 -0.75
CA ARG A 93 -12.25 -5.11 -1.67
C ARG A 93 -13.72 -4.69 -1.80
N CYS A 94 -14.25 -3.93 -0.85
CA CYS A 94 -15.52 -3.24 -1.02
C CYS A 94 -15.42 -2.04 -1.98
N LEU A 95 -14.25 -1.41 -2.06
CA LEU A 95 -14.03 -0.24 -2.92
C LEU A 95 -13.56 -0.59 -4.34
N VAL A 96 -12.86 -1.71 -4.51
CA VAL A 96 -12.23 -2.11 -5.78
C VAL A 96 -12.71 -3.49 -6.21
N ASN A 97 -13.27 -3.57 -7.42
CA ASN A 97 -13.67 -4.84 -8.01
C ASN A 97 -12.45 -5.75 -8.21
N LYS A 98 -12.57 -7.04 -7.88
CA LYS A 98 -11.49 -8.03 -8.02
C LYS A 98 -10.88 -8.05 -9.43
N ASN A 99 -11.69 -7.86 -10.47
CA ASN A 99 -11.25 -7.96 -11.85
C ASN A 99 -10.79 -6.62 -12.45
N ASP A 100 -10.91 -5.52 -11.71
CA ASP A 100 -10.50 -4.21 -12.17
C ASP A 100 -9.09 -3.91 -11.67
N HIS A 101 -8.09 -4.35 -12.46
CA HIS A 101 -6.67 -4.21 -12.15
C HIS A 101 -6.06 -2.88 -12.63
N GLU A 102 -6.84 -2.06 -13.33
CA GLU A 102 -6.39 -0.75 -13.83
C GLU A 102 -7.02 0.40 -13.04
N ALA A 103 -8.01 0.14 -12.17
CA ALA A 103 -8.56 1.12 -11.25
C ALA A 103 -7.51 1.57 -10.22
N PRO A 104 -7.04 2.84 -10.25
CA PRO A 104 -6.06 3.28 -9.29
C PRO A 104 -6.63 3.26 -7.88
N SER A 105 -5.86 2.66 -6.97
CA SER A 105 -6.28 2.44 -5.59
C SER A 105 -5.09 2.05 -4.72
N PHE A 106 -5.25 2.15 -3.41
CA PHE A 106 -4.22 1.78 -2.48
C PHE A 106 -4.77 1.22 -1.16
N LEU A 107 -3.95 0.40 -0.52
CA LEU A 107 -4.04 0.00 0.88
C LEU A 107 -2.64 0.17 1.47
N ILE A 108 -2.50 1.03 2.46
CA ILE A 108 -1.25 1.26 3.19
C ILE A 108 -1.46 0.83 4.63
N GLU A 109 -0.55 0.00 5.13
CA GLU A 109 -0.57 -0.49 6.52
C GLU A 109 0.79 -0.21 7.15
N SER A 110 0.76 0.27 8.40
CA SER A 110 1.97 0.40 9.19
C SER A 110 2.17 -0.82 10.09
N VAL A 111 3.42 -1.23 10.28
CA VAL A 111 3.80 -2.26 11.27
C VAL A 111 4.85 -1.68 12.20
N VAL A 112 4.61 -1.74 13.51
CA VAL A 112 5.58 -1.30 14.51
C VAL A 112 6.43 -2.51 14.93
N PRO A 113 7.75 -2.50 14.68
CA PRO A 113 8.63 -3.54 15.19
C PRO A 113 8.84 -3.40 16.69
N GLY A 114 8.39 -4.38 17.48
CA GLY A 114 8.66 -4.48 18.91
C GLY A 114 9.86 -5.40 19.22
N LEU A 115 10.32 -5.35 20.48
CA LEU A 115 11.52 -6.08 20.95
C LEU A 115 11.44 -7.60 20.74
N HIS A 116 10.23 -8.16 20.75
CA HIS A 116 9.97 -9.60 20.57
C HIS A 116 8.75 -9.92 19.68
N THR A 117 7.94 -8.93 19.32
CA THR A 117 6.71 -9.10 18.53
C THR A 117 6.54 -7.95 17.55
N LEU A 118 6.02 -8.25 16.36
CA LEU A 118 5.57 -7.24 15.41
C LEU A 118 4.12 -6.90 15.77
N THR A 119 3.82 -5.62 15.94
CA THR A 119 2.47 -5.15 16.20
C THR A 119 1.97 -4.37 14.99
N VAL A 120 0.72 -4.57 14.61
CA VAL A 120 0.07 -3.69 13.63
C VAL A 120 0.16 -2.25 14.14
N GLY A 121 0.57 -1.33 13.27
CA GLY A 121 0.61 0.09 13.57
C GLY A 121 -0.78 0.62 13.88
N ARG A 122 -0.86 1.85 14.44
CA ARG A 122 -2.15 2.41 14.86
C ARG A 122 -3.12 2.57 13.69
N TYR A 123 -2.61 2.91 12.50
CA TYR A 123 -3.44 3.24 11.36
C TYR A 123 -3.19 2.36 10.13
N SER A 124 -4.29 2.04 9.43
CA SER A 124 -4.28 1.55 8.05
C SER A 124 -5.17 2.46 7.21
N ILE A 125 -4.78 2.70 5.96
CA ILE A 125 -5.42 3.69 5.09
C ILE A 125 -5.79 3.03 3.77
N VAL A 126 -7.02 3.24 3.34
CA VAL A 126 -7.57 2.69 2.08
C VAL A 126 -8.17 3.80 1.25
N GLY A 127 -7.86 3.82 -0.05
CA GLY A 127 -8.46 4.73 -1.02
C GLY A 127 -8.57 4.09 -2.39
N ALA A 128 -9.55 4.51 -3.17
CA ALA A 128 -9.79 4.02 -4.52
C ALA A 128 -10.47 5.08 -5.38
N ASN A 129 -10.36 4.96 -6.71
CA ASN A 129 -11.00 5.85 -7.67
C ASN A 129 -10.61 7.32 -7.45
N PRO A 130 -9.35 7.70 -7.71
CA PRO A 130 -8.90 9.06 -7.49
C PRO A 130 -9.71 10.04 -8.34
N ALA A 131 -9.93 11.23 -7.80
CA ALA A 131 -10.54 12.35 -8.50
C ALA A 131 -9.70 12.86 -9.68
N MET A 132 -8.38 12.73 -9.58
CA MET A 132 -7.45 13.13 -10.61
C MET A 132 -6.23 12.21 -10.61
N GLU A 133 -5.65 11.98 -11.78
CA GLU A 133 -4.43 11.19 -11.95
C GLU A 133 -3.39 12.01 -12.71
N ILE A 134 -2.13 11.87 -12.31
CA ILE A 134 -0.97 12.43 -13.00
C ILE A 134 -0.02 11.29 -13.31
N ILE A 135 0.18 11.05 -14.60
CA ILE A 135 0.97 9.94 -15.12
C ILE A 135 2.07 10.54 -15.97
N ALA A 136 3.32 10.37 -15.56
CA ALA A 136 4.48 10.85 -16.32
C ALA A 136 5.21 9.67 -16.93
N LYS A 137 5.53 9.78 -18.23
CA LYS A 137 6.39 8.85 -18.93
C LYS A 137 7.35 9.61 -19.82
N ASP A 138 8.64 9.54 -19.49
CA ASP A 138 9.63 10.47 -20.01
C ASP A 138 9.06 11.91 -19.92
N ASN A 139 9.19 12.77 -20.92
CA ASN A 139 8.67 14.14 -20.80
C ASN A 139 7.16 14.29 -21.07
N LEU A 140 6.43 13.20 -21.36
CA LEU A 140 4.99 13.25 -21.59
C LEU A 140 4.24 13.05 -20.28
N VAL A 141 3.43 14.04 -19.90
CA VAL A 141 2.57 13.95 -18.72
C VAL A 141 1.11 13.93 -19.13
N THR A 142 0.41 12.87 -18.76
CA THR A 142 -1.03 12.72 -18.91
C THR A 142 -1.71 13.05 -17.59
N VAL A 143 -2.59 14.04 -17.61
CA VAL A 143 -3.46 14.42 -16.51
C VAL A 143 -4.88 13.96 -16.82
N ILE A 144 -5.42 13.08 -15.98
CA ILE A 144 -6.79 12.56 -16.10
C ILE A 144 -7.60 13.19 -14.98
N ASN A 145 -8.62 13.97 -15.29
CA ASN A 145 -9.55 14.49 -14.30
C ASN A 145 -10.83 13.64 -14.31
N ASN A 146 -10.94 12.71 -13.36
CA ASN A 146 -12.07 11.80 -13.25
C ASN A 146 -13.35 12.52 -12.73
N ARG A 147 -13.22 13.69 -12.09
CA ARG A 147 -14.39 14.50 -11.68
C ARG A 147 -15.08 15.13 -12.89
N GLU A 148 -14.30 15.70 -13.80
CA GLU A 148 -14.81 16.43 -14.97
C GLU A 148 -14.85 15.58 -16.25
N GLY A 149 -14.22 14.41 -16.25
CA GLY A 149 -14.27 13.45 -17.35
C GLY A 149 -13.38 13.81 -18.55
N TRP A 150 -12.30 14.56 -18.35
CA TRP A 150 -11.34 14.90 -19.42
C TRP A 150 -9.94 14.35 -19.18
N ILE A 151 -9.21 14.22 -20.27
CA ILE A 151 -7.80 13.81 -20.31
C ILE A 151 -7.02 14.89 -21.06
N LYS A 152 -5.89 15.32 -20.49
CA LYS A 152 -4.98 16.29 -21.11
C LYS A 152 -3.58 15.73 -21.10
N GLU A 153 -2.89 15.88 -22.21
CA GLU A 153 -1.46 15.59 -22.31
C GLU A 153 -0.68 16.89 -22.42
N GLU A 154 0.40 17.01 -21.65
CA GLU A 154 1.34 18.13 -21.74
C GLU A 154 2.79 17.64 -21.62
N ILE A 155 3.69 18.31 -22.33
CA ILE A 155 5.13 18.05 -22.19
C ILE A 155 5.62 18.84 -20.98
N SER A 156 6.29 18.16 -20.05
CA SER A 156 6.87 18.79 -18.86
C SER A 156 8.29 18.29 -18.61
N GLU A 157 9.20 19.21 -18.27
CA GLU A 157 10.55 18.86 -17.82
C GLU A 157 10.56 18.34 -16.38
N ASP A 158 9.57 18.72 -15.56
CA ASP A 158 9.39 18.18 -14.21
C ASP A 158 7.90 17.89 -13.94
N PRO A 159 7.50 16.63 -13.87
CA PRO A 159 6.11 16.25 -13.61
C PRO A 159 5.63 16.64 -12.21
N LEU A 160 6.52 16.84 -11.22
CA LEU A 160 6.15 17.22 -9.84
C LEU A 160 5.64 18.66 -9.74
N THR A 161 5.91 19.51 -10.73
CA THR A 161 5.37 20.87 -10.81
C THR A 161 3.86 20.89 -11.00
N ILE A 162 3.28 19.87 -11.63
CA ILE A 162 1.85 19.79 -11.93
C ILE A 162 1.01 19.58 -10.66
N PRO A 163 1.23 18.52 -9.84
CA PRO A 163 0.49 18.37 -8.59
C PRO A 163 0.79 19.51 -7.62
N ARG A 164 2.00 20.08 -7.63
CA ARG A 164 2.33 21.29 -6.86
C ARG A 164 1.42 22.46 -7.22
N ARG A 165 1.37 22.84 -8.51
CA ARG A 165 0.54 23.96 -9.01
C ARG A 165 -0.95 23.75 -8.72
N ILE A 166 -1.41 22.49 -8.75
CA ILE A 166 -2.79 22.15 -8.41
C ILE A 166 -3.03 22.34 -6.91
N THR A 167 -2.14 21.81 -6.07
CA THR A 167 -2.25 21.86 -4.61
C THR A 167 -2.13 23.29 -4.07
N GLU A 168 -1.33 24.15 -4.70
CA GLU A 168 -1.17 25.56 -4.32
C GLU A 168 -2.47 26.39 -4.44
N LYS A 169 -3.47 25.91 -5.20
CA LYS A 169 -4.78 26.57 -5.31
C LYS A 169 -5.68 26.29 -4.11
N TRP A 170 -5.32 25.33 -3.27
CA TRP A 170 -6.16 24.90 -2.16
C TRP A 170 -5.65 25.42 -0.82
N THR A 171 -6.59 25.80 0.03
CA THR A 171 -6.42 26.20 1.42
C THR A 171 -7.23 25.23 2.29
N PRO A 172 -6.68 24.03 2.56
CA PRO A 172 -7.39 23.00 3.30
C PRO A 172 -7.67 23.43 4.73
N GLN A 173 -8.81 22.99 5.25
CA GLN A 173 -9.23 23.25 6.62
C GLN A 173 -9.14 21.99 7.47
N CYS A 174 -8.21 21.96 8.42
CA CYS A 174 -8.14 20.89 9.41
C CYS A 174 -9.34 20.97 10.37
N ILE A 175 -9.86 19.80 10.73
CA ILE A 175 -10.89 19.62 11.77
C ILE A 175 -10.31 18.71 12.87
N ASP A 176 -10.65 18.98 14.12
CA ASP A 176 -10.02 18.34 15.29
C ASP A 176 -10.40 16.86 15.42
N GLU A 177 -11.48 16.44 14.75
CA GLU A 177 -11.99 15.07 14.74
C GLU A 177 -11.20 14.11 13.85
N LEU A 178 -10.37 14.64 12.93
CA LEU A 178 -9.56 13.80 12.05
C LEU A 178 -8.25 13.40 12.75
N PRO A 179 -7.81 12.14 12.56
CA PRO A 179 -6.52 11.72 13.09
C PRO A 179 -5.39 12.47 12.39
N GLN A 180 -4.28 12.67 13.12
CA GLN A 180 -3.04 13.28 12.60
C GLN A 180 -2.26 12.30 11.72
N VAL A 181 -2.89 11.85 10.64
CA VAL A 181 -2.34 11.00 9.59
C VAL A 181 -2.92 11.43 8.25
N PHE A 182 -2.42 10.84 7.16
CA PHE A 182 -3.00 11.07 5.85
C PHE A 182 -4.50 10.77 5.83
N CYS A 183 -5.29 11.80 5.55
CA CYS A 183 -6.76 11.76 5.49
C CYS A 183 -7.30 12.06 4.08
N GLY A 184 -6.43 12.26 3.10
CA GLY A 184 -6.77 12.70 1.74
C GLY A 184 -5.63 13.49 1.11
N GLY A 185 -5.50 13.39 -0.21
CA GLY A 185 -4.41 14.02 -0.95
C GLY A 185 -3.84 13.10 -2.03
N TRP A 186 -2.56 13.30 -2.37
CA TRP A 186 -1.89 12.56 -3.43
C TRP A 186 -1.30 11.25 -2.90
N VAL A 187 -1.55 10.15 -3.60
CA VAL A 187 -0.94 8.83 -3.32
C VAL A 187 -0.44 8.21 -4.60
N GLY A 188 0.74 7.59 -4.55
CA GLY A 188 1.27 6.88 -5.69
C GLY A 188 2.74 6.49 -5.55
N TYR A 189 3.44 6.44 -6.68
CA TYR A 189 4.85 6.06 -6.72
C TYR A 189 5.69 6.94 -7.64
N PHE A 190 6.97 6.96 -7.35
CA PHE A 190 8.03 7.65 -8.07
C PHE A 190 9.10 6.62 -8.41
N SER A 191 9.33 6.36 -9.69
CA SER A 191 10.36 5.43 -10.14
C SER A 191 11.77 5.92 -9.81
N TYR A 192 12.75 5.01 -9.85
CA TYR A 192 14.17 5.35 -9.79
C TYR A 192 14.59 6.38 -10.84
N ASP A 193 13.96 6.33 -12.01
CA ASP A 193 14.27 7.22 -13.13
C ASP A 193 13.69 8.64 -12.96
N THR A 194 13.00 8.93 -11.85
CA THR A 194 12.56 10.31 -11.55
C THR A 194 13.71 11.29 -11.42
N VAL A 195 14.93 10.82 -11.12
CA VAL A 195 16.13 11.66 -11.14
C VAL A 195 16.35 12.33 -12.51
N ARG A 196 15.91 11.68 -13.59
CA ARG A 196 16.26 12.08 -14.96
C ARG A 196 15.54 13.36 -15.39
N TYR A 197 14.44 13.70 -14.72
CA TYR A 197 13.76 14.99 -14.86
C TYR A 197 14.58 16.15 -14.30
N THR A 198 15.44 15.89 -13.31
CA THR A 198 16.19 16.94 -12.61
C THR A 198 17.67 16.97 -13.02
N GLU A 199 18.25 15.81 -13.32
CA GLU A 199 19.68 15.65 -13.62
C GLU A 199 19.94 15.50 -15.13
N LYS A 200 20.30 16.62 -15.78
CA LYS A 200 20.54 16.68 -17.23
C LYS A 200 21.61 15.70 -17.73
N SER A 201 22.60 15.35 -16.89
CA SER A 201 23.62 14.36 -17.25
C SER A 201 23.11 12.91 -17.28
N LEU A 202 21.87 12.67 -16.84
CA LEU A 202 21.22 11.36 -16.78
C LEU A 202 19.95 11.35 -17.67
N ALA A 203 19.96 12.07 -18.79
CA ALA A 203 18.80 12.18 -19.69
C ALA A 203 18.20 10.83 -20.09
N PHE A 204 16.89 10.80 -20.34
CA PHE A 204 16.17 9.58 -20.77
C PHE A 204 16.75 8.94 -22.03
N SER A 205 17.32 9.73 -22.95
CA SER A 205 17.99 9.22 -24.16
C SER A 205 19.24 8.37 -23.87
N SER A 206 19.85 8.55 -22.70
CA SER A 206 21.01 7.76 -22.23
C SER A 206 20.62 6.66 -21.24
N ALA A 207 19.35 6.55 -20.88
CA ALA A 207 18.89 5.54 -19.95
C ALA A 207 19.06 4.12 -20.52
N PRO A 208 19.22 3.09 -19.66
CA PRO A 208 19.13 1.70 -20.07
C PRO A 208 17.82 1.41 -20.81
N ALA A 209 17.77 0.28 -21.52
CA ALA A 209 16.56 -0.08 -22.26
C ALA A 209 15.35 -0.25 -21.31
N ASP A 210 14.25 0.43 -21.63
CA ASP A 210 12.98 0.21 -20.93
C ASP A 210 12.27 -0.99 -21.54
N ASP A 211 12.25 -2.10 -20.82
CA ASP A 211 11.53 -3.29 -21.26
C ASP A 211 10.10 -3.36 -20.76
N ARG A 212 9.74 -2.60 -19.71
CA ARG A 212 8.41 -2.67 -19.06
C ARG A 212 7.46 -1.55 -19.42
N ASN A 213 7.99 -0.45 -19.95
CA ASN A 213 7.20 0.71 -20.33
C ASN A 213 6.24 1.17 -19.21
N LEU A 214 6.73 1.12 -17.96
CA LEU A 214 5.97 1.58 -16.80
C LEU A 214 6.06 3.10 -16.69
N PRO A 215 5.05 3.78 -16.14
CA PRO A 215 5.15 5.19 -15.79
C PRO A 215 6.38 5.48 -14.91
N ASP A 216 6.97 6.66 -15.06
CA ASP A 216 8.04 7.11 -14.19
C ASP A 216 7.48 7.71 -12.90
N VAL A 217 6.30 8.31 -12.99
CA VAL A 217 5.51 8.82 -11.87
C VAL A 217 4.06 8.46 -12.14
N HIS A 218 3.36 7.96 -11.12
CA HIS A 218 1.90 7.87 -11.15
C HIS A 218 1.36 8.32 -9.79
N LEU A 219 0.56 9.38 -9.79
CA LEU A 219 -0.10 9.92 -8.61
C LEU A 219 -1.60 9.98 -8.82
N GLY A 220 -2.36 9.51 -7.84
CA GLY A 220 -3.81 9.72 -7.75
C GLY A 220 -4.13 10.72 -6.64
N LEU A 221 -5.05 11.64 -6.90
CA LEU A 221 -5.64 12.54 -5.91
C LEU A 221 -6.88 11.88 -5.31
N TYR A 222 -6.87 11.59 -4.02
CA TYR A 222 -7.95 10.90 -3.33
C TYR A 222 -8.64 11.84 -2.36
N ASP A 223 -9.89 12.19 -2.68
CA ASP A 223 -10.79 12.91 -1.77
C ASP A 223 -11.49 11.95 -0.81
N ASP A 224 -11.68 10.70 -1.26
CA ASP A 224 -12.36 9.63 -0.54
C ASP A 224 -11.30 8.71 0.10
N VAL A 225 -11.29 8.65 1.43
CA VAL A 225 -10.34 7.82 2.18
C VAL A 225 -11.03 7.16 3.38
N LEU A 226 -10.67 5.91 3.64
CA LEU A 226 -10.99 5.20 4.88
C LEU A 226 -9.73 5.11 5.74
N VAL A 227 -9.79 5.65 6.96
CA VAL A 227 -8.69 5.56 7.94
C VAL A 227 -9.13 4.68 9.10
N PHE A 228 -8.48 3.53 9.25
CA PHE A 228 -8.70 2.61 10.35
C PHE A 228 -7.86 3.04 11.55
N ASP A 229 -8.47 3.31 12.70
CA ASP A 229 -7.79 3.43 13.98
C ASP A 229 -7.93 2.11 14.75
N HIS A 230 -6.86 1.32 14.74
CA HIS A 230 -6.83 0.00 15.37
C HIS A 230 -6.82 0.06 16.90
N VAL A 231 -6.48 1.22 17.49
CA VAL A 231 -6.46 1.43 18.94
C VAL A 231 -7.86 1.84 19.41
N GLU A 232 -8.48 2.81 18.75
CA GLU A 232 -9.82 3.29 19.09
C GLU A 232 -10.95 2.39 18.56
N LYS A 233 -10.63 1.43 17.69
CA LYS A 233 -11.59 0.50 17.03
C LYS A 233 -12.62 1.23 16.17
N LYS A 234 -12.16 2.25 15.46
CA LYS A 234 -12.99 3.11 14.60
C LYS A 234 -12.45 3.15 13.19
N ILE A 235 -13.32 3.45 12.25
CA ILE A 235 -12.96 3.80 10.87
C ILE A 235 -13.48 5.21 10.64
N HIS A 236 -12.58 6.12 10.29
CA HIS A 236 -12.94 7.43 9.77
C HIS A 236 -13.21 7.29 8.28
N VAL A 237 -14.46 7.50 7.88
CA VAL A 237 -14.88 7.59 6.49
C VAL A 237 -14.86 9.06 6.11
N ILE A 238 -13.99 9.44 5.18
CA ILE A 238 -13.64 10.84 4.92
C ILE A 238 -13.89 11.15 3.45
N HIS A 239 -14.53 12.28 3.19
CA HIS A 239 -14.69 12.88 1.87
C HIS A 239 -14.27 14.36 1.91
N TRP A 240 -13.34 14.76 1.03
CA TRP A 240 -12.93 16.16 0.90
C TRP A 240 -13.74 16.92 -0.15
N VAL A 241 -14.32 18.05 0.24
CA VAL A 241 -15.15 18.88 -0.64
C VAL A 241 -14.38 20.12 -1.07
N GLN A 242 -14.23 20.30 -2.39
CA GLN A 242 -13.65 21.51 -2.96
C GLN A 242 -14.74 22.52 -3.28
N LEU A 243 -14.74 23.66 -2.59
CA LEU A 243 -15.82 24.66 -2.67
C LEU A 243 -15.88 25.36 -4.03
N ASP A 244 -14.74 25.56 -4.68
CA ASP A 244 -14.64 26.26 -5.97
C ASP A 244 -15.39 25.56 -7.12
N GLN A 245 -15.88 24.34 -6.88
CA GLN A 245 -16.63 23.54 -7.86
C GLN A 245 -18.14 23.79 -7.82
N PHE A 246 -18.63 24.55 -6.84
CA PHE A 246 -20.06 24.73 -6.58
C PHE A 246 -20.44 26.20 -6.58
N ALA A 247 -21.72 26.50 -6.88
CA ALA A 247 -22.21 27.87 -6.90
C ALA A 247 -22.44 28.44 -5.49
N SER A 248 -22.67 27.57 -4.50
CA SER A 248 -22.86 27.96 -3.10
C SER A 248 -22.29 26.92 -2.12
N VAL A 249 -22.09 27.35 -0.87
CA VAL A 249 -21.61 26.48 0.22
C VAL A 249 -22.63 25.40 0.54
N GLU A 250 -23.92 25.72 0.44
CA GLU A 250 -25.03 24.79 0.68
C GLU A 250 -25.07 23.69 -0.39
N GLU A 251 -24.84 24.04 -1.67
CA GLU A 251 -24.73 23.07 -2.75
C GLU A 251 -23.51 22.16 -2.56
N ALA A 252 -22.36 22.73 -2.17
CA ALA A 252 -21.15 21.98 -1.87
C ALA A 252 -21.37 20.98 -0.71
N LEU A 253 -22.06 21.42 0.35
CA LEU A 253 -22.39 20.57 1.49
C LEU A 253 -23.33 19.43 1.11
N ASP A 254 -24.42 19.72 0.38
CA ASP A 254 -25.38 18.69 -0.06
C ASP A 254 -24.72 17.66 -0.98
N ASN A 255 -23.88 18.10 -1.92
CA ASN A 255 -23.12 17.20 -2.78
C ASN A 255 -22.11 16.36 -1.98
N GLY A 256 -21.37 16.99 -1.08
CA GLY A 256 -20.38 16.35 -0.23
C GLY A 256 -20.99 15.30 0.69
N MET A 257 -22.15 15.58 1.30
CA MET A 257 -22.88 14.62 2.13
C MET A 257 -23.37 13.43 1.30
N LYS A 258 -23.90 13.65 0.08
CA LYS A 258 -24.29 12.56 -0.83
C LYS A 258 -23.10 11.68 -1.21
N ARG A 259 -21.93 12.26 -1.42
CA ARG A 259 -20.68 11.52 -1.70
C ARG A 259 -20.23 10.71 -0.50
N LEU A 260 -20.25 11.30 0.69
CA LEU A 260 -19.93 10.62 1.95
C LEU A 260 -20.89 9.45 2.21
N ASP A 261 -22.19 9.65 2.04
CA ASP A 261 -23.22 8.61 2.18
C ASP A 261 -23.02 7.48 1.15
N SER A 262 -22.64 7.82 -0.09
CA SER A 262 -22.30 6.82 -1.11
C SER A 262 -21.04 6.03 -0.78
N LEU A 263 -20.05 6.63 -0.12
CA LEU A 263 -18.86 5.94 0.36
C LEU A 263 -19.21 5.01 1.54
N LEU A 264 -20.03 5.50 2.48
CA LEU A 264 -20.53 4.73 3.61
C LEU A 264 -21.35 3.52 3.16
N SER A 265 -22.23 3.67 2.16
CA SER A 265 -23.05 2.56 1.67
C SER A 265 -22.22 1.41 1.08
N LYS A 266 -21.02 1.72 0.54
CA LYS A 266 -20.09 0.69 0.02
C LYS A 266 -19.49 -0.17 1.13
N VAL A 267 -19.36 0.36 2.35
CA VAL A 267 -18.71 -0.33 3.47
C VAL A 267 -19.70 -0.87 4.51
N HIS A 268 -20.91 -0.31 4.61
CA HIS A 268 -21.93 -0.75 5.58
C HIS A 268 -22.90 -1.82 5.07
N ASP A 269 -23.40 -1.70 3.83
CA ASP A 269 -24.63 -2.39 3.39
C ASP A 269 -24.41 -3.48 2.32
N ILE A 270 -23.18 -3.92 2.13
CA ILE A 270 -22.85 -4.93 1.10
C ILE A 270 -22.65 -6.31 1.75
N THR A 271 -23.15 -7.34 1.08
CA THR A 271 -22.73 -8.72 1.35
C THR A 271 -21.21 -8.78 1.15
N ASN A 272 -20.44 -8.73 2.24
CA ASN A 272 -18.98 -8.60 2.19
C ASN A 272 -18.39 -9.49 1.09
N PRO A 273 -17.54 -8.94 0.21
CA PRO A 273 -16.96 -9.72 -0.87
C PRO A 273 -16.28 -10.95 -0.29
N ARG A 274 -16.64 -12.14 -0.78
CA ARG A 274 -16.04 -13.39 -0.32
C ARG A 274 -14.58 -13.41 -0.78
N LEU A 275 -13.68 -13.14 0.16
CA LEU A 275 -12.26 -13.40 -0.02
C LEU A 275 -11.97 -14.88 0.24
N SER A 276 -11.02 -15.43 -0.51
CA SER A 276 -10.50 -16.77 -0.24
C SER A 276 -9.92 -16.77 1.18
N SER A 277 -10.54 -17.52 2.09
CA SER A 277 -10.06 -17.65 3.48
C SER A 277 -8.61 -18.13 3.53
N GLY A 278 -8.29 -19.02 2.60
CA GLY A 278 -7.00 -19.68 2.45
C GLY A 278 -6.65 -20.62 3.61
N SER A 279 -5.63 -21.45 3.42
CA SER A 279 -5.04 -22.30 4.46
C SER A 279 -3.60 -21.91 4.72
N LEU A 280 -3.17 -21.81 5.98
CA LEU A 280 -1.81 -21.40 6.30
C LEU A 280 -0.91 -22.61 6.56
N GLU A 281 -0.13 -23.00 5.56
CA GLU A 281 0.98 -23.94 5.72
C GLU A 281 2.32 -23.21 5.68
N LEU A 282 2.90 -22.93 6.85
CA LEU A 282 4.17 -22.20 6.95
C LEU A 282 5.39 -23.01 6.45
N ASN A 283 5.22 -24.29 6.14
CA ASN A 283 6.28 -25.13 5.60
C ASN A 283 6.28 -25.11 4.07
N THR A 284 6.66 -23.96 3.49
CA THR A 284 6.74 -23.77 2.04
C THR A 284 8.02 -24.34 1.40
N GLN A 285 8.82 -25.11 2.14
CA GLN A 285 10.07 -25.71 1.61
C GLN A 285 9.84 -26.57 0.35
N ARG A 286 8.61 -27.05 0.13
CA ARG A 286 8.24 -27.90 -1.01
C ARG A 286 7.91 -27.15 -2.30
N LEU A 287 7.71 -25.82 -2.26
CA LEU A 287 7.23 -25.04 -3.40
C LEU A 287 8.29 -24.14 -4.06
N HIS A 288 9.57 -24.29 -3.69
CA HIS A 288 10.66 -23.45 -4.24
C HIS A 288 10.81 -23.64 -5.76
N GLN A 289 10.07 -22.85 -6.52
CA GLN A 289 10.31 -22.66 -7.95
C GLN A 289 11.58 -21.82 -8.10
N LYS A 290 12.45 -22.24 -9.01
CA LYS A 290 13.68 -21.52 -9.31
C LYS A 290 13.34 -20.16 -9.90
N LEU A 291 13.83 -19.09 -9.28
CA LEU A 291 13.73 -17.75 -9.85
C LEU A 291 14.50 -17.66 -11.16
N GLU A 292 13.87 -17.09 -12.18
CA GLU A 292 14.51 -16.86 -13.47
C GLU A 292 15.11 -15.44 -13.48
N ALA A 293 16.44 -15.36 -13.52
CA ALA A 293 17.13 -14.08 -13.72
C ALA A 293 16.93 -13.63 -15.18
N LEU A 294 16.43 -12.40 -15.38
CA LEU A 294 16.04 -11.95 -16.71
C LEU A 294 17.12 -11.10 -17.41
N CYS A 295 17.88 -10.31 -16.64
CA CYS A 295 18.75 -9.29 -17.24
C CYS A 295 20.21 -9.73 -17.34
N LEU A 296 20.71 -10.48 -16.36
CA LEU A 296 22.12 -10.82 -16.22
C LEU A 296 22.27 -12.30 -15.91
N THR A 297 23.21 -12.97 -16.57
CA THR A 297 23.68 -14.28 -16.11
C THR A 297 24.46 -14.11 -14.81
N SER A 298 24.59 -15.19 -14.04
CA SER A 298 25.48 -15.27 -12.88
C SER A 298 26.86 -14.67 -13.17
N GLU A 299 27.45 -15.08 -14.28
CA GLU A 299 28.79 -14.65 -14.71
C GLU A 299 28.81 -13.18 -15.09
N ALA A 300 27.80 -12.70 -15.83
CA ALA A 300 27.69 -11.30 -16.20
C ALA A 300 27.53 -10.38 -14.98
N TYR A 301 26.76 -10.80 -13.98
CA TYR A 301 26.58 -10.05 -12.73
C TYR A 301 27.90 -9.98 -11.94
N LYS A 302 28.64 -11.09 -11.81
CA LYS A 302 29.97 -11.08 -11.18
C LYS A 302 30.95 -10.17 -11.91
N MET A 303 30.92 -10.16 -13.24
CA MET A 303 31.76 -9.25 -14.04
C MET A 303 31.36 -7.78 -13.83
N ALA A 304 30.08 -7.48 -13.70
CA ALA A 304 29.62 -6.13 -13.36
C ALA A 304 30.14 -5.70 -11.97
N ILE A 305 30.14 -6.60 -10.98
CA ILE A 305 30.73 -6.34 -9.66
C ILE A 305 32.22 -6.04 -9.78
N LEU A 306 32.98 -6.85 -10.54
CA LEU A 306 34.42 -6.61 -10.73
C LEU A 306 34.69 -5.24 -11.37
N LYS A 307 33.93 -4.87 -12.41
CA LYS A 307 34.03 -3.53 -13.02
C LYS A 307 33.69 -2.41 -12.03
N ALA A 308 32.66 -2.59 -11.21
CA ALA A 308 32.34 -1.62 -10.16
C ALA A 308 33.48 -1.46 -9.16
N LYS A 309 34.15 -2.56 -8.78
CA LYS A 309 35.33 -2.51 -7.92
C LYS A 309 36.50 -1.77 -8.56
N GLU A 310 36.72 -1.91 -9.86
CA GLU A 310 37.75 -1.14 -10.58
C GLU A 310 37.50 0.37 -10.46
N HIS A 311 36.26 0.82 -10.64
CA HIS A 311 35.88 2.23 -10.45
C HIS A 311 36.04 2.71 -9.00
N ILE A 312 35.74 1.84 -8.01
CA ILE A 312 35.93 2.17 -6.59
C ILE A 312 37.41 2.32 -6.24
N LEU A 313 38.24 1.35 -6.65
CA LEU A 313 39.68 1.36 -6.40
C LEU A 313 40.40 2.47 -7.18
N GLY A 314 39.86 2.85 -8.34
CA GLY A 314 40.30 4.01 -9.13
C GLY A 314 39.93 5.36 -8.50
N GLY A 315 39.04 5.37 -7.50
CA GLY A 315 38.60 6.59 -6.82
C GLY A 315 37.50 7.36 -7.55
N ASP A 316 36.87 6.79 -8.59
CA ASP A 316 35.76 7.41 -9.31
C ASP A 316 34.50 7.51 -8.43
N ILE A 317 34.29 6.48 -7.62
CA ILE A 317 33.18 6.35 -6.67
C ILE A 317 33.67 5.69 -5.36
N LEU A 318 32.97 5.91 -4.26
CA LEU A 318 33.24 5.26 -2.97
C LEU A 318 32.54 3.90 -2.86
N GLN A 319 31.29 3.85 -3.33
CA GLN A 319 30.46 2.65 -3.32
C GLN A 319 29.38 2.75 -4.38
N VAL A 320 28.86 1.61 -4.82
CA VAL A 320 27.70 1.54 -5.73
C VAL A 320 26.78 0.40 -5.33
N PHE A 321 25.48 0.62 -5.47
CA PHE A 321 24.45 -0.39 -5.25
C PHE A 321 24.06 -1.01 -6.59
N LEU A 322 24.48 -2.26 -6.83
CA LEU A 322 24.11 -2.99 -8.05
C LEU A 322 22.94 -3.93 -7.78
N SER A 323 22.04 -4.00 -8.73
CA SER A 323 20.82 -4.81 -8.64
C SER A 323 20.62 -5.66 -9.89
N GLN A 324 19.81 -6.70 -9.73
CA GLN A 324 19.32 -7.51 -10.85
C GLN A 324 17.86 -7.89 -10.62
N ARG A 325 17.17 -8.10 -11.73
CA ARG A 325 15.74 -8.41 -11.75
C ARG A 325 15.51 -9.88 -12.06
N PHE A 326 14.68 -10.48 -11.24
CA PHE A 326 14.17 -11.83 -11.33
C PHE A 326 12.69 -11.79 -11.71
N ILE A 327 12.24 -12.85 -12.37
CA ILE A 327 10.83 -13.06 -12.67
C ILE A 327 10.37 -14.37 -12.05
N ARG A 328 9.12 -14.35 -11.59
CA ARG A 328 8.35 -15.53 -11.26
C ARG A 328 6.96 -15.44 -11.85
N ARG A 329 6.49 -16.53 -12.46
CA ARG A 329 5.09 -16.67 -12.88
C ARG A 329 4.24 -17.22 -11.74
N THR A 330 2.99 -16.81 -11.67
CA THR A 330 2.06 -17.26 -10.62
C THR A 330 0.61 -17.17 -11.06
N PHE A 331 -0.23 -18.04 -10.51
CA PHE A 331 -1.68 -18.00 -10.67
C PHE A 331 -2.38 -17.20 -9.57
N SER A 332 -1.65 -16.82 -8.51
CA SER A 332 -2.19 -16.03 -7.42
C SER A 332 -2.41 -14.58 -7.83
N ASP A 333 -3.55 -14.01 -7.42
CA ASP A 333 -3.84 -12.60 -7.60
C ASP A 333 -2.80 -11.74 -6.84
N PRO A 334 -2.34 -10.59 -7.40
CA PRO A 334 -1.40 -9.71 -6.72
C PRO A 334 -1.83 -9.32 -5.30
N PHE A 335 -3.15 -9.21 -5.05
CA PHE A 335 -3.66 -8.90 -3.72
C PHE A 335 -3.55 -10.06 -2.74
N ASP A 336 -3.67 -11.30 -3.22
CA ASP A 336 -3.43 -12.49 -2.42
C ASP A 336 -1.93 -12.61 -2.09
N VAL A 337 -1.05 -12.23 -3.03
CA VAL A 337 0.39 -12.09 -2.77
C VAL A 337 0.66 -11.01 -1.73
N TYR A 338 -0.05 -9.87 -1.75
CA TYR A 338 0.04 -8.86 -0.70
C TYR A 338 -0.37 -9.40 0.68
N ARG A 339 -1.51 -10.10 0.76
CA ARG A 339 -1.97 -10.73 2.00
C ARG A 339 -0.94 -11.71 2.56
N ALA A 340 -0.28 -12.47 1.69
CA ALA A 340 0.79 -13.38 2.07
C ALA A 340 2.09 -12.64 2.46
N LEU A 341 2.44 -11.55 1.77
CA LEU A 341 3.62 -10.74 2.08
C LEU A 341 3.53 -10.13 3.48
N SER A 342 2.34 -9.67 3.90
CA SER A 342 2.10 -9.18 5.27
C SER A 342 2.38 -10.22 6.36
N ILE A 343 2.40 -11.51 6.01
CA ILE A 343 2.77 -12.61 6.94
C ILE A 343 4.26 -12.92 6.83
N VAL A 344 4.79 -13.00 5.61
CA VAL A 344 6.17 -13.45 5.34
C VAL A 344 7.22 -12.43 5.76
N ASP A 345 6.97 -11.15 5.50
CA ASP A 345 7.93 -10.08 5.72
C ASP A 345 7.19 -8.79 6.08
N PRO A 346 6.56 -8.69 7.27
CA PRO A 346 5.92 -7.46 7.71
C PRO A 346 6.96 -6.37 7.99
N SER A 347 6.79 -5.20 7.36
CA SER A 347 7.67 -4.04 7.53
C SER A 347 6.88 -2.78 7.92
N PRO A 348 7.54 -1.74 8.47
CA PRO A 348 6.91 -0.48 8.82
C PRO A 348 6.04 0.19 7.76
N PHE A 349 6.32 -0.03 6.48
CA PHE A 349 5.55 0.49 5.36
C PHE A 349 5.13 -0.65 4.44
N MET A 350 3.97 -1.24 4.74
CA MET A 350 3.30 -2.17 3.84
C MET A 350 2.40 -1.38 2.89
N ALA A 351 2.44 -1.69 1.61
CA ALA A 351 1.55 -1.06 0.64
C ALA A 351 1.15 -2.01 -0.48
N TYR A 352 -0.14 -2.02 -0.78
CA TYR A 352 -0.70 -2.48 -2.05
C TYR A 352 -1.10 -1.23 -2.82
N ILE A 353 -0.41 -0.91 -3.92
CA ILE A 353 -0.71 0.27 -4.73
C ILE A 353 -0.99 -0.20 -6.15
N GLN A 354 -2.23 -0.03 -6.59
CA GLN A 354 -2.65 -0.28 -7.96
C GLN A 354 -2.68 1.04 -8.71
N VAL A 355 -1.99 1.08 -9.84
CA VAL A 355 -1.85 2.25 -10.71
C VAL A 355 -1.94 1.79 -12.15
N ARG A 356 -2.14 2.72 -13.09
CA ARG A 356 -2.25 2.34 -14.50
C ARG A 356 -0.96 1.71 -14.99
N GLY A 357 -1.08 0.52 -15.57
CA GLY A 357 0.04 -0.25 -16.11
C GLY A 357 0.80 -1.15 -15.13
N CYS A 358 0.65 -0.99 -13.80
CA CYS A 358 1.19 -1.96 -12.84
C CYS A 358 0.57 -1.91 -11.43
N THR A 359 0.74 -3.00 -10.70
CA THR A 359 0.47 -3.09 -9.26
C THR A 359 1.79 -3.27 -8.49
N LEU A 360 1.98 -2.48 -7.44
CA LEU A 360 3.10 -2.57 -6.51
C LEU A 360 2.61 -3.27 -5.23
N VAL A 361 3.27 -4.37 -4.88
CA VAL A 361 3.09 -5.09 -3.62
C VAL A 361 4.37 -4.91 -2.81
N ALA A 362 4.34 -4.02 -1.82
CA ALA A 362 5.53 -3.51 -1.14
C ALA A 362 5.53 -3.80 0.36
N SER A 363 6.72 -4.10 0.88
CA SER A 363 7.02 -4.22 2.31
C SER A 363 8.32 -3.46 2.64
N SER A 364 8.26 -2.13 2.71
CA SER A 364 9.46 -1.31 2.88
C SER A 364 9.85 -1.13 4.34
N PRO A 365 11.12 -1.40 4.70
CA PRO A 365 11.66 -1.15 6.04
C PRO A 365 12.19 0.28 6.21
N GLN A 366 12.19 1.10 5.14
CA GLN A 366 12.90 2.38 5.11
C GLN A 366 12.03 3.52 4.59
N ILE A 367 11.92 4.56 5.41
CA ILE A 367 11.36 5.87 5.04
C ILE A 367 12.39 6.60 4.19
N LEU A 368 11.96 7.12 3.03
CA LEU A 368 12.74 8.07 2.25
C LEU A 368 12.67 9.45 2.89
N SER A 369 11.47 9.98 3.01
CA SER A 369 11.24 11.33 3.49
C SER A 369 9.93 11.45 4.25
N TYR A 370 9.96 12.25 5.31
CA TYR A 370 8.83 12.62 6.13
C TYR A 370 8.77 14.15 6.27
N VAL A 371 7.57 14.72 6.17
CA VAL A 371 7.31 16.13 6.52
C VAL A 371 6.20 16.14 7.55
N ASP A 372 6.48 16.71 8.72
CA ASP A 372 5.48 16.89 9.78
C ASP A 372 4.58 18.12 9.54
N GLU A 373 3.54 18.26 10.36
CA GLU A 373 2.57 19.35 10.31
C GLU A 373 3.20 20.75 10.45
N LYS A 374 4.41 20.83 11.01
CA LYS A 374 5.16 22.08 11.18
C LYS A 374 6.07 22.37 9.99
N GLY A 375 6.02 21.53 8.94
CA GLY A 375 6.85 21.64 7.76
C GLY A 375 8.28 21.13 7.97
N LYS A 376 8.57 20.41 9.07
CA LYS A 376 9.91 19.89 9.33
C LYS A 376 10.16 18.68 8.45
N PHE A 377 11.06 18.86 7.48
CA PHE A 377 11.54 17.77 6.64
C PHE A 377 12.54 16.89 7.38
N THR A 378 12.36 15.58 7.27
CA THR A 378 13.29 14.55 7.74
C THR A 378 13.54 13.56 6.63
N ASN A 379 14.81 13.32 6.28
CA ASN A 379 15.22 12.26 5.36
C ASN A 379 16.12 11.26 6.09
N PRO A 380 15.57 10.16 6.62
CA PRO A 380 16.34 9.15 7.36
C PRO A 380 17.40 8.43 6.52
N THR A 381 17.27 8.44 5.18
CA THR A 381 18.21 7.74 4.29
C THR A 381 19.56 8.43 4.21
N LEU A 382 19.60 9.75 4.36
CA LEU A 382 20.85 10.52 4.46
C LEU A 382 21.67 10.16 5.70
N TYR A 383 21.01 9.72 6.77
CA TYR A 383 21.65 9.41 8.05
C TYR A 383 22.14 7.96 8.18
N LYS A 384 21.80 7.08 7.22
CA LYS A 384 22.15 5.65 7.27
C LYS A 384 23.00 5.24 6.07
N ILE A 385 24.20 5.81 6.00
CA ILE A 385 25.31 5.14 5.34
C ILE A 385 26.28 4.65 6.41
N GLU A 386 25.79 3.80 7.31
CA GLU A 386 26.63 2.92 8.14
C GLU A 386 25.96 1.55 8.22
N SER A 387 26.80 0.52 8.18
CA SER A 387 26.48 -0.88 7.91
C SER A 387 25.30 -1.45 8.72
N LYS A 388 24.24 -1.90 8.03
CA LYS A 388 23.36 -2.96 8.56
C LYS A 388 23.42 -4.21 7.69
N HIS A 389 24.56 -4.89 7.77
CA HIS A 389 24.61 -6.34 7.56
C HIS A 389 25.41 -6.97 8.69
N ASP A 390 24.75 -7.16 9.84
CA ASP A 390 24.66 -8.50 10.42
C ASP A 390 23.55 -8.57 11.49
N LYS A 391 22.70 -9.60 11.34
CA LYS A 391 21.76 -10.27 12.26
C LYS A 391 20.92 -9.49 13.30
N PHE A 392 19.61 -9.72 13.20
CA PHE A 392 18.70 -9.79 14.34
C PHE A 392 19.02 -11.06 15.18
N LYS A 393 19.68 -10.85 16.33
CA LYS A 393 19.72 -11.64 17.59
C LYS A 393 21.12 -11.51 18.21
N GLU A 394 21.17 -11.11 19.49
CA GLU A 394 22.35 -10.86 20.36
C GLU A 394 22.86 -9.41 20.42
N ASP A 395 21.98 -8.47 20.75
CA ASP A 395 22.25 -7.03 20.77
C ASP A 395 22.85 -6.46 22.07
N ALA A 396 23.50 -7.28 22.91
CA ALA A 396 24.12 -6.79 24.15
C ALA A 396 25.55 -7.27 24.40
N PHE A 397 25.96 -8.41 23.84
CA PHE A 397 27.28 -9.00 24.11
C PHE A 397 28.29 -8.75 22.97
N LEU A 398 27.84 -8.71 21.70
CA LEU A 398 28.69 -8.46 20.53
C LEU A 398 29.08 -6.99 20.32
N GLY A 399 28.33 -6.05 20.91
CA GLY A 399 28.64 -4.61 20.86
C GLY A 399 30.03 -4.27 21.42
N LYS A 400 30.58 -5.09 22.32
CA LYS A 400 31.96 -4.92 22.83
C LYS A 400 33.05 -5.59 21.97
N GLN A 401 32.71 -6.52 21.08
CA GLN A 401 33.69 -7.16 20.20
C GLN A 401 33.79 -6.49 18.83
N LEU A 402 32.72 -5.85 18.34
CA LEU A 402 32.74 -5.12 17.06
C LEU A 402 33.57 -3.83 17.11
N ILE A 403 33.78 -3.25 18.30
CA ILE A 403 34.67 -2.09 18.51
C ILE A 403 36.16 -2.48 18.35
N ASN A 404 36.50 -3.77 18.40
CA ASN A 404 37.89 -4.27 18.33
C ASN A 404 38.27 -4.88 16.97
N GLY A 405 37.41 -4.81 15.95
CA GLY A 405 37.74 -5.25 14.60
C GLY A 405 38.39 -4.13 13.80
N ASN A 406 39.63 -4.33 13.34
CA ASN A 406 40.33 -3.42 12.41
C ASN A 406 39.50 -3.23 11.11
N ARG A 407 38.59 -2.26 11.09
CA ARG A 407 37.96 -1.70 9.89
C ARG A 407 38.67 -0.38 9.54
N ASN A 408 38.81 -0.10 8.25
CA ASN A 408 39.56 1.05 7.75
C ASN A 408 38.86 2.38 8.09
N HIS A 409 39.23 2.99 9.23
CA HIS A 409 38.68 4.24 9.77
C HIS A 409 38.66 5.45 8.81
N ALA A 410 39.38 5.40 7.67
CA ALA A 410 39.42 6.48 6.70
C ALA A 410 38.20 6.51 5.75
N GLU A 411 37.59 5.35 5.46
CA GLU A 411 36.42 5.26 4.57
C GLU A 411 35.15 5.73 5.30
N ASP A 412 34.97 5.30 6.55
CA ASP A 412 33.86 5.70 7.41
C ASP A 412 33.85 7.23 7.67
N SER A 413 35.03 7.86 7.81
CA SER A 413 35.14 9.31 7.98
C SER A 413 34.71 10.08 6.73
N ARG A 414 35.09 9.65 5.51
CA ARG A 414 34.68 10.32 4.27
C ARG A 414 33.19 10.14 3.97
N LEU A 415 32.64 8.97 4.32
CA LEU A 415 31.21 8.68 4.20
C LEU A 415 30.39 9.54 5.17
N ALA A 416 30.85 9.67 6.41
CA ALA A 416 30.25 10.54 7.42
C ALA A 416 30.33 12.02 7.00
N ASP A 417 31.46 12.48 6.47
CA ASP A 417 31.62 13.85 5.97
C ASP A 417 30.70 14.14 4.77
N TRP A 418 30.53 13.19 3.86
CA TRP A 418 29.60 13.30 2.74
C TRP A 418 28.13 13.31 3.22
N ALA A 419 27.76 12.39 4.10
CA ALA A 419 26.43 12.34 4.71
C ALA A 419 26.10 13.64 5.45
N ASN A 420 27.06 14.18 6.22
CA ASN A 420 26.93 15.45 6.94
C ASN A 420 26.80 16.66 5.99
N SER A 421 27.45 16.62 4.82
CA SER A 421 27.32 17.66 3.78
C SER A 421 25.91 17.67 3.17
N ASN A 422 25.34 16.50 2.86
CA ASN A 422 23.98 16.39 2.32
C ASN A 422 22.91 16.74 3.37
N VAL A 423 23.13 16.38 4.63
CA VAL A 423 22.24 16.74 5.75
C VAL A 423 22.17 18.26 5.94
N LYS A 424 23.31 18.98 5.89
CA LYS A 424 23.32 20.45 5.98
C LYS A 424 22.60 21.13 4.82
N GLN A 425 22.66 20.55 3.62
CA GLN A 425 21.96 21.08 2.46
C GLN A 425 20.44 20.88 2.56
N ALA A 426 20.00 19.83 3.27
CA ALA A 426 18.58 19.51 3.46
C ALA A 426 17.88 20.27 4.60
N THR A 427 18.61 20.84 5.55
CA THR A 427 18.02 21.48 6.75
C THR A 427 17.61 22.95 6.58
N ASP A 428 18.02 23.65 5.52
CA ASP A 428 17.83 25.12 5.45
C ASP A 428 17.00 25.67 4.27
N VAL A 429 16.61 24.92 3.23
CA VAL A 429 16.07 25.56 2.00
C VAL A 429 15.04 24.73 1.19
N TYR A 430 13.96 24.23 1.79
CA TYR A 430 12.83 23.72 0.99
C TYR A 430 11.58 24.57 1.21
N SER A 431 11.03 25.14 0.13
CA SER A 431 9.86 26.02 0.18
C SER A 431 8.54 25.26 0.29
N THR A 432 8.52 24.02 -0.19
CA THR A 432 7.34 23.13 -0.18
C THR A 432 7.74 21.67 0.03
N CYS A 433 6.79 20.81 0.45
CA CYS A 433 7.01 19.36 0.54
C CYS A 433 7.39 18.74 -0.81
N TRP A 434 6.90 19.29 -1.94
CA TRP A 434 7.27 18.89 -3.29
C TRP A 434 8.75 19.17 -3.62
N ASP A 435 9.29 20.32 -3.19
CA ASP A 435 10.72 20.61 -3.35
C ASP A 435 11.58 19.65 -2.53
N ALA A 436 11.15 19.38 -1.30
CA ALA A 436 11.86 18.46 -0.41
C ALA A 436 11.85 17.02 -0.97
N LEU A 437 10.71 16.59 -1.52
CA LEU A 437 10.61 15.32 -2.22
C LEU A 437 11.51 15.28 -3.46
N ARG A 438 11.49 16.33 -4.27
CA ARG A 438 12.35 16.45 -5.46
C ARG A 438 13.84 16.30 -5.10
N GLY A 439 14.27 16.91 -4.00
CA GLY A 439 15.64 16.77 -3.50
C GLY A 439 15.97 15.38 -2.95
N ALA A 440 14.98 14.68 -2.39
CA ALA A 440 15.14 13.34 -1.81
C ALA A 440 15.18 12.21 -2.86
N LEU A 441 14.57 12.41 -4.03
CA LEU A 441 14.46 11.38 -5.05
C LEU A 441 15.75 11.21 -5.87
N PRO A 442 16.08 9.99 -6.32
CA PRO A 442 15.73 8.70 -5.75
C PRO A 442 16.59 8.42 -4.51
N SER A 443 16.23 7.37 -3.75
CA SER A 443 16.91 7.04 -2.50
C SER A 443 18.39 6.74 -2.69
N GLU A 444 19.26 7.46 -1.98
CA GLU A 444 20.72 7.27 -2.04
C GLU A 444 21.14 5.87 -1.54
N ALA A 445 20.33 5.27 -0.66
CA ALA A 445 20.52 3.91 -0.15
C ALA A 445 20.43 2.82 -1.24
N PHE A 446 20.00 3.17 -2.46
CA PHE A 446 19.91 2.26 -3.60
C PHE A 446 20.79 2.71 -4.76
N ILE A 447 21.72 3.64 -4.54
CA ILE A 447 22.58 4.20 -5.59
C ILE A 447 24.05 4.00 -5.26
N GLY A 448 24.52 4.57 -4.14
CA GLY A 448 25.93 4.72 -3.84
C GLY A 448 26.39 6.18 -3.85
N ALA A 449 27.70 6.39 -3.77
CA ALA A 449 28.30 7.71 -3.58
C ALA A 449 29.59 7.88 -4.38
N PRO A 450 29.83 9.06 -5.01
CA PRO A 450 28.90 10.18 -5.21
C PRO A 450 27.70 9.81 -6.10
N LYS A 451 26.51 10.36 -5.78
CA LYS A 451 25.21 9.96 -6.38
C LYS A 451 25.23 9.89 -7.91
N ILE A 452 25.58 10.99 -8.58
CA ILE A 452 25.50 11.08 -10.05
C ILE A 452 26.47 10.13 -10.75
N GLU A 453 27.71 10.01 -10.28
CA GLU A 453 28.70 9.11 -10.88
C GLU A 453 28.36 7.63 -10.65
N ALA A 454 27.85 7.29 -9.46
CA ALA A 454 27.33 5.96 -9.18
C ALA A 454 26.14 5.61 -10.10
N MET A 455 25.22 6.54 -10.36
CA MET A 455 24.11 6.32 -11.30
C MET A 455 24.58 6.14 -12.75
N LYS A 456 25.55 6.94 -13.22
CA LYS A 456 26.14 6.74 -14.56
C LYS A 456 26.81 5.37 -14.69
N LEU A 457 27.43 4.88 -13.62
CA LEU A 457 28.00 3.53 -13.60
C LEU A 457 26.90 2.46 -13.60
N ILE A 458 25.84 2.65 -12.81
CA ILE A 458 24.66 1.76 -12.82
C ILE A 458 24.07 1.67 -14.23
N ASP A 459 23.88 2.80 -14.93
CA ASP A 459 23.34 2.82 -16.29
C ASP A 459 24.21 2.02 -17.30
N LYS A 460 25.52 1.89 -17.04
CA LYS A 460 26.43 1.07 -17.86
C LYS A 460 26.42 -0.40 -17.49
N LEU A 461 26.15 -0.73 -16.22
CA LEU A 461 26.26 -2.09 -15.68
C LEU A 461 24.91 -2.81 -15.64
N GLU A 462 23.80 -2.09 -15.51
CA GLU A 462 22.44 -2.61 -15.54
C GLU A 462 21.80 -2.39 -16.91
N PHE A 463 21.53 -3.47 -17.63
CA PHE A 463 21.04 -3.40 -19.02
C PHE A 463 19.60 -2.89 -19.18
N LYS A 464 18.84 -2.77 -18.08
CA LYS A 464 17.40 -2.45 -18.08
C LYS A 464 17.07 -1.42 -17.01
N ARG A 465 16.08 -0.56 -17.28
CA ARG A 465 15.59 0.43 -16.29
C ARG A 465 15.01 -0.25 -15.05
N ARG A 466 15.33 0.32 -13.89
CA ARG A 466 14.85 -0.15 -12.58
C ARG A 466 13.37 0.10 -12.34
N GLY A 467 12.79 1.14 -12.95
CA GLY A 467 11.37 1.47 -12.78
C GLY A 467 11.07 1.71 -11.29
N PRO A 468 10.03 1.09 -10.69
CA PRO A 468 9.71 1.28 -9.27
C PRO A 468 10.86 0.95 -8.32
N TYR A 469 11.72 -0.02 -8.63
CA TYR A 469 12.76 -0.48 -7.70
C TYR A 469 13.82 0.59 -7.42
N GLY A 470 14.09 0.88 -6.14
CA GLY A 470 14.99 1.96 -5.72
C GLY A 470 14.39 3.37 -5.87
N GLY A 471 13.18 3.47 -6.40
CA GLY A 471 12.34 4.65 -6.32
C GLY A 471 11.65 4.75 -4.96
N SER A 472 10.45 5.30 -4.93
CA SER A 472 9.67 5.47 -3.71
C SER A 472 8.16 5.39 -3.96
N PHE A 473 7.40 5.25 -2.88
CA PHE A 473 5.95 5.28 -2.88
C PHE A 473 5.44 5.87 -1.57
N GLY A 474 4.21 6.38 -1.57
CA GLY A 474 3.59 6.90 -0.36
C GLY A 474 2.57 7.98 -0.64
N CYS A 475 2.39 8.88 0.32
CA CYS A 475 1.32 9.87 0.31
C CYS A 475 1.79 11.29 0.65
N ILE A 476 1.08 12.27 0.11
CA ILE A 476 1.21 13.70 0.39
C ILE A 476 -0.19 14.24 0.69
N SER A 477 -0.41 14.63 1.93
CA SER A 477 -1.70 15.09 2.45
C SER A 477 -2.10 16.44 1.86
N PHE A 478 -3.40 16.74 1.82
CA PHE A 478 -3.88 18.10 1.60
C PHE A 478 -3.29 19.08 2.61
N SER A 479 -3.11 18.65 3.87
CA SER A 479 -2.46 19.43 4.94
C SER A 479 -0.96 19.64 4.74
N LYS A 480 -0.38 19.14 3.64
CA LYS A 480 1.03 19.23 3.23
C LYS A 480 2.00 18.31 3.99
N ASP A 481 1.50 17.50 4.92
CA ASP A 481 2.24 16.38 5.49
C ASP A 481 2.62 15.38 4.41
N MET A 482 3.75 14.71 4.58
CA MET A 482 4.24 13.75 3.59
C MET A 482 4.86 12.53 4.26
N ASP A 483 4.49 11.35 3.78
CA ASP A 483 5.04 10.06 4.20
C ASP A 483 5.44 9.26 2.96
N ILE A 484 6.74 9.17 2.68
CA ILE A 484 7.28 8.48 1.50
C ILE A 484 8.28 7.42 1.91
N ALA A 485 8.04 6.18 1.49
CA ALA A 485 8.90 5.02 1.72
C ALA A 485 9.69 4.66 0.46
N VAL A 486 10.82 3.98 0.64
CA VAL A 486 11.66 3.51 -0.47
C VAL A 486 11.10 2.21 -1.06
N ALA A 487 11.09 2.08 -2.38
CA ALA A 487 10.61 0.88 -3.09
C ALA A 487 11.71 -0.19 -3.22
N SER A 488 12.08 -0.84 -2.11
CA SER A 488 13.20 -1.79 -2.04
C SER A 488 12.78 -3.27 -1.99
N LYS A 489 11.71 -3.55 -1.26
CA LYS A 489 11.10 -4.86 -1.08
C LYS A 489 9.73 -4.86 -1.73
N THR A 490 9.74 -4.64 -3.05
CA THR A 490 8.54 -4.40 -3.83
C THR A 490 8.47 -5.39 -4.98
N ILE A 491 7.37 -6.15 -5.02
CA ILE A 491 7.01 -7.00 -6.15
C ILE A 491 6.16 -6.16 -7.10
N VAL A 492 6.56 -6.09 -8.37
CA VAL A 492 5.84 -5.34 -9.40
C VAL A 492 5.13 -6.32 -10.32
N PHE A 493 3.82 -6.15 -10.46
CA PHE A 493 2.99 -6.89 -11.40
C PHE A 493 2.56 -5.96 -12.54
N PRO A 494 3.17 -6.04 -13.73
CA PRO A 494 2.71 -5.29 -14.88
C PRO A 494 1.28 -5.71 -15.29
N THR A 495 0.45 -4.73 -15.59
CA THR A 495 -0.94 -4.89 -16.03
C THR A 495 -1.15 -4.44 -17.48
N GLY A 496 -0.18 -3.74 -18.08
CA GLY A 496 -0.25 -3.28 -19.47
C GLY A 496 -0.31 -4.42 -20.51
N LYS A 497 -0.97 -4.14 -21.65
CA LYS A 497 -1.27 -5.09 -22.75
C LYS A 497 -0.05 -5.85 -23.32
N ALA A 498 1.16 -5.35 -23.15
CA ALA A 498 2.39 -6.03 -23.61
C ALA A 498 2.72 -7.29 -22.79
N TYR A 499 2.17 -7.39 -21.56
CA TYR A 499 2.35 -8.51 -20.63
C TYR A 499 1.10 -9.39 -20.51
N ASP A 500 0.17 -9.18 -21.44
CA ASP A 500 -1.13 -9.82 -21.53
C ASP A 500 -1.02 -11.20 -22.20
N THR A 501 -0.08 -12.00 -21.70
CA THR A 501 -0.14 -13.44 -21.95
C THR A 501 -1.24 -13.99 -21.06
N LEU A 502 -2.24 -14.61 -21.67
CA LEU A 502 -3.34 -15.38 -21.08
C LEU A 502 -4.66 -14.65 -20.80
N TYR A 503 -5.26 -14.04 -21.82
CA TYR A 503 -6.70 -14.20 -21.98
C TYR A 503 -6.99 -15.59 -22.55
N SER A 504 -7.83 -16.36 -21.88
CA SER A 504 -8.39 -17.58 -22.45
C SER A 504 -9.17 -17.20 -23.72
N SER A 505 -8.94 -17.91 -24.84
CA SER A 505 -9.74 -17.77 -26.06
C SER A 505 -11.24 -18.06 -25.83
N LYS A 506 -11.60 -18.64 -24.68
CA LYS A 506 -12.98 -18.88 -24.24
C LYS A 506 -13.55 -17.80 -23.31
N ASN A 507 -12.71 -16.95 -22.69
CA ASN A 507 -13.17 -15.92 -21.76
C ASN A 507 -12.15 -14.78 -21.63
N MET A 508 -12.37 -13.67 -22.33
CA MET A 508 -11.46 -12.52 -22.39
C MET A 508 -11.41 -11.67 -21.10
N ASN A 509 -12.08 -12.09 -20.03
CA ASN A 509 -12.16 -11.35 -18.76
C ASN A 509 -11.41 -12.02 -17.60
N VAL A 510 -10.67 -13.11 -17.84
CA VAL A 510 -9.93 -13.83 -16.78
C VAL A 510 -8.47 -14.00 -17.21
N ARG A 511 -7.58 -13.23 -16.56
CA ARG A 511 -6.12 -13.40 -16.66
C ARG A 511 -5.76 -14.75 -16.06
N GLN A 512 -5.13 -15.64 -16.84
CA GLN A 512 -4.82 -16.98 -16.33
C GLN A 512 -3.48 -17.03 -15.60
N GLU A 513 -2.51 -16.14 -15.84
CA GLU A 513 -1.22 -16.17 -15.14
C GLU A 513 -0.64 -14.74 -15.03
N TRP A 514 0.02 -14.48 -13.90
CA TRP A 514 0.67 -13.24 -13.54
C TRP A 514 2.18 -13.38 -13.64
N VAL A 515 2.85 -12.30 -14.06
CA VAL A 515 4.31 -12.20 -14.09
C VAL A 515 4.75 -11.25 -12.98
N ALA A 516 5.31 -11.81 -11.91
CA ALA A 516 5.85 -11.07 -10.78
C ALA A 516 7.30 -10.68 -11.07
N HIS A 517 7.61 -9.38 -11.07
CA HIS A 517 8.96 -8.87 -11.16
C HIS A 517 9.50 -8.59 -9.76
N LEU A 518 10.60 -9.25 -9.42
CA LEU A 518 11.30 -9.13 -8.14
C LEU A 518 12.68 -8.57 -8.43
N GLN A 519 13.01 -7.40 -7.89
CA GLN A 519 14.34 -6.82 -8.05
C GLN A 519 15.02 -6.74 -6.69
N ALA A 520 16.30 -7.13 -6.65
CA ALA A 520 17.11 -7.13 -5.45
C ALA A 520 18.54 -6.72 -5.81
N GLY A 521 19.31 -6.27 -4.83
CA GLY A 521 20.63 -5.71 -5.09
C GLY A 521 21.43 -5.55 -3.82
N VAL A 522 22.70 -5.20 -3.97
CA VAL A 522 23.67 -5.16 -2.89
C VAL A 522 24.67 -4.03 -3.10
N PHE A 523 25.16 -3.47 -1.99
CA PHE A 523 26.28 -2.54 -2.01
C PHE A 523 27.59 -3.24 -2.35
N ILE A 524 28.35 -2.61 -3.24
CA ILE A 524 29.68 -3.01 -3.66
C ILE A 524 30.69 -2.01 -3.10
N THR A 525 31.74 -2.56 -2.52
CA THR A 525 32.89 -1.91 -1.88
C THR A 525 34.18 -2.54 -2.41
N GLY A 526 35.34 -1.92 -2.15
CA GLY A 526 36.64 -2.41 -2.66
C GLY A 526 37.00 -3.84 -2.23
N ASP A 527 36.49 -4.32 -1.10
CA ASP A 527 36.71 -5.65 -0.53
C ASP A 527 35.62 -6.68 -0.92
N SER A 528 34.58 -6.28 -1.65
CA SER A 528 33.45 -7.15 -1.97
C SER A 528 33.83 -8.41 -2.79
N ASP A 529 33.43 -9.60 -2.35
CA ASP A 529 33.53 -10.83 -3.15
C ASP A 529 32.34 -10.98 -4.12
N PRO A 530 32.57 -11.14 -5.44
CA PRO A 530 31.48 -11.25 -6.40
C PRO A 530 30.53 -12.42 -6.17
N GLY A 531 31.04 -13.56 -5.68
CA GLY A 531 30.23 -14.76 -5.42
C GLY A 531 29.31 -14.58 -4.23
N ASP A 532 29.81 -14.00 -3.14
CA ASP A 532 29.01 -13.67 -1.96
C ASP A 532 27.92 -12.63 -2.27
N LYS A 533 28.28 -11.58 -3.00
CA LYS A 533 27.34 -10.51 -3.38
C LYS A 533 26.23 -11.01 -4.29
N GLN A 534 26.53 -11.92 -5.21
CA GLN A 534 25.49 -12.57 -6.00
C GLN A 534 24.56 -13.42 -5.13
N ARG A 535 25.11 -14.29 -4.26
CA ARG A 535 24.31 -15.13 -3.36
C ARG A 535 23.40 -14.29 -2.45
N GLN A 536 23.91 -13.16 -1.98
CA GLN A 536 23.11 -12.23 -1.18
C GLN A 536 21.94 -11.67 -1.98
N CYS A 537 22.19 -11.16 -3.20
CA CYS A 537 21.15 -10.64 -4.08
C CYS A 537 20.05 -11.70 -4.37
N GLU A 538 20.45 -12.94 -4.68
CA GLU A 538 19.53 -14.05 -4.92
C GLU A 538 18.69 -14.39 -3.67
N ARG A 539 19.29 -14.35 -2.47
CA ARG A 539 18.58 -14.59 -1.19
C ARG A 539 17.52 -13.52 -0.91
N GLU A 540 17.81 -12.26 -1.21
CA GLU A 540 16.86 -11.15 -1.03
C GLU A 540 15.67 -11.29 -1.98
N ALA A 541 15.92 -11.62 -3.25
CA ALA A 541 14.83 -11.90 -4.20
C ALA A 541 14.02 -13.14 -3.81
N ALA A 542 14.68 -14.22 -3.38
CA ALA A 542 14.02 -15.43 -2.90
C ALA A 542 13.17 -15.17 -1.65
N ALA A 543 13.59 -14.25 -0.78
CA ALA A 543 12.81 -13.88 0.39
C ALA A 543 11.46 -13.25 0.04
N LEU A 544 11.42 -12.38 -0.97
CA LEU A 544 10.17 -11.83 -1.51
C LEU A 544 9.34 -12.89 -2.23
N ALA A 545 10.00 -13.79 -2.97
CA ALA A 545 9.32 -14.86 -3.69
C ALA A 545 8.56 -15.83 -2.77
N ARG A 546 8.95 -15.97 -1.49
CA ARG A 546 8.20 -16.76 -0.50
C ARG A 546 6.78 -16.25 -0.26
N ALA A 547 6.51 -14.96 -0.46
CA ALA A 547 5.15 -14.44 -0.39
C ALA A 547 4.27 -15.00 -1.51
N ILE A 548 4.84 -15.23 -2.69
CA ILE A 548 4.15 -15.87 -3.81
C ILE A 548 3.96 -17.36 -3.52
N ASP A 549 4.97 -18.07 -2.98
CA ASP A 549 4.81 -19.48 -2.55
C ASP A 549 3.67 -19.65 -1.56
N LEU A 550 3.64 -18.77 -0.55
CA LEU A 550 2.61 -18.79 0.47
C LEU A 550 1.24 -18.50 -0.14
N ALA A 551 1.11 -17.47 -1.00
CA ALA A 551 -0.14 -17.16 -1.67
C ALA A 551 -0.67 -18.32 -2.53
N GLU A 552 0.21 -19.00 -3.28
CA GLU A 552 -0.18 -20.16 -4.08
C GLU A 552 -0.64 -21.31 -3.18
N SER A 553 0.12 -21.65 -2.13
CA SER A 553 -0.25 -22.73 -1.21
C SER A 553 -1.51 -22.44 -0.40
N SER A 554 -1.78 -21.15 -0.15
CA SER A 554 -2.89 -20.74 0.71
C SER A 554 -4.18 -20.59 -0.07
N PHE A 555 -4.15 -20.07 -1.29
CA PHE A 555 -5.35 -19.60 -1.98
C PHE A 555 -5.71 -20.35 -3.26
N LEU A 556 -4.84 -21.25 -3.73
CA LEU A 556 -5.07 -22.15 -4.88
C LEU A 556 -5.13 -23.60 -4.40
#